data_AF-A0A4Y2JH16-F1
#
_entry.id   AF-A0A4Y2JH16-F1
#
_cell.length_a   1.000
_cell.length_b   1.000
_cell.length_c   1.000
_cell.angle_alpha   90.00
_cell.angle_beta   90.00
_cell.angle_gamma   90.00
#
_symmetry.space_group_name_H-M   'P 1'
#
loop_
_entity.id
_entity.type
_entity.pdbx_description
1 polymer ?
#
loop_
_entity_poly.entity_id
_entity_poly.type
_entity_poly.pdbx_seq_one_letter_code
_entity_poly.pdbx_strand_id
1 'polypeptide(L)'
;MEDRVTILGCANASGWHPVKLSSVEKSCGNFEEVEVSSWLDCDADARFQLMSDEEIIAQVRKPNSNDDNSEGDEDEVIETSKISNSEAFECFAKGLMWLEQQTVSDYTELMLLKQLQDRAAKRRQLCLRQSKLP
;
A
#
# COMPACT_ATOMS: atom_id res chain seq x y z
N MET A 1 48.46 -15.43 0.29
CA MET A 1 47.13 -15.57 0.91
C MET A 1 46.28 -16.22 -0.16
N GLU A 2 45.84 -17.46 0.08
CA GLU A 2 45.16 -18.25 -0.94
C GLU A 2 43.73 -17.72 -1.11
N ASP A 3 43.34 -17.34 -2.34
CA ASP A 3 42.00 -16.89 -2.63
C ASP A 3 41.01 -18.06 -2.44
N ARG A 4 40.24 -18.00 -1.36
CA ARG A 4 39.17 -18.96 -1.09
C ARG A 4 38.01 -18.70 -2.04
N VAL A 5 37.93 -19.48 -3.10
CA VAL A 5 36.80 -19.47 -4.05
C VAL A 5 35.68 -20.34 -3.48
N THR A 6 34.55 -19.72 -3.13
CA THR A 6 33.31 -20.44 -2.78
C THR A 6 32.49 -20.65 -4.06
N ILE A 7 32.43 -21.90 -4.52
CA ILE A 7 31.63 -22.30 -5.68
C ILE A 7 30.20 -22.63 -5.21
N LEU A 8 29.21 -21.83 -5.61
CA LEU A 8 27.79 -22.18 -5.47
C LEU A 8 27.30 -22.82 -6.77
N GLY A 9 27.09 -24.13 -6.76
CA GLY A 9 26.57 -24.86 -7.91
C GLY A 9 25.05 -24.71 -8.03
N CYS A 10 24.58 -23.98 -9.04
CA CYS A 10 23.16 -23.95 -9.41
C CYS A 10 22.83 -25.11 -10.36
N ALA A 11 21.91 -26.00 -9.95
CA ALA A 11 21.62 -27.25 -10.64
C ALA A 11 20.81 -27.14 -11.95
N ASN A 12 20.64 -25.95 -12.56
CA ASN A 12 19.73 -25.81 -13.71
C ASN A 12 20.10 -24.77 -14.79
N ALA A 13 21.38 -24.43 -14.98
CA ALA A 13 21.81 -23.57 -16.09
C ALA A 13 22.77 -24.31 -17.03
N SER A 14 22.28 -24.73 -18.19
CA SER A 14 23.10 -25.28 -19.28
C SER A 14 23.84 -24.15 -20.00
N GLY A 15 24.90 -23.62 -19.39
CA GLY A 15 25.76 -22.60 -20.01
C GLY A 15 26.56 -21.76 -19.01
N TRP A 16 27.87 -21.62 -19.26
CA TRP A 16 28.70 -20.61 -18.60
C TRP A 16 28.51 -19.25 -19.29
N HIS A 17 27.70 -18.41 -18.67
CA HIS A 17 27.71 -16.98 -18.97
C HIS A 17 28.59 -16.27 -17.94
N PRO A 18 29.60 -15.48 -18.35
CA PRO A 18 30.37 -14.67 -17.42
C PRO A 18 29.46 -13.56 -16.89
N VAL A 19 28.89 -13.76 -15.70
CA VAL A 19 28.14 -12.72 -14.99
C VAL A 19 29.15 -11.81 -14.32
N LYS A 20 29.17 -10.53 -14.68
CA LYS A 20 30.01 -9.52 -14.04
C LYS A 20 29.41 -9.26 -12.65
N LEU A 21 30.05 -9.76 -11.60
CA LEU A 21 29.67 -9.48 -10.22
C LEU A 21 30.12 -8.04 -9.90
N SER A 22 29.23 -7.06 -10.07
CA SER A 22 29.45 -5.74 -9.47
C SER A 22 29.22 -5.87 -7.97
N SER A 23 30.20 -5.49 -7.14
CA SER A 23 29.95 -5.28 -5.72
C SER A 23 28.73 -4.40 -5.56
N VAL A 24 27.64 -4.96 -5.03
CA VAL A 24 26.62 -4.15 -4.38
C VAL A 24 27.29 -3.67 -3.11
N GLU A 25 27.87 -2.48 -3.18
CA GLU A 25 28.20 -1.74 -1.98
C GLU A 25 26.93 -1.69 -1.14
N LYS A 26 27.00 -2.26 0.06
CA LYS A 26 25.99 -2.03 1.08
C LYS A 26 26.04 -0.54 1.37
N SER A 27 25.20 0.23 0.68
CA SER A 27 24.73 1.48 1.23
C SER A 27 23.92 1.09 2.46
N CYS A 28 24.60 1.02 3.60
CA CYS A 28 23.93 1.13 4.87
C CYS A 28 23.44 2.58 4.86
N GLY A 29 22.19 2.77 4.39
CA GLY A 29 21.56 4.07 4.42
C GLY A 29 21.76 4.61 5.82
N ASN A 30 22.46 5.74 5.92
CA ASN A 30 22.46 6.51 7.14
C ASN A 30 20.99 6.82 7.38
N PHE A 31 20.38 6.14 8.35
CA PHE A 31 19.09 6.52 8.84
C PHE A 31 19.32 7.92 9.39
N GLU A 32 18.90 8.93 8.63
CA GLU A 32 19.14 10.31 8.98
C GLU A 32 18.52 10.49 10.37
N GLU A 33 19.28 10.99 11.35
CA GLU A 33 18.75 11.24 12.70
C GLU A 33 17.43 12.02 12.66
N VAL A 34 17.23 12.79 11.59
CA VAL A 34 16.02 13.52 11.21
C VAL A 34 14.76 12.64 11.18
N GLU A 35 14.82 11.40 10.68
CA GLU A 35 13.66 10.50 10.65
C GLU A 35 13.33 9.98 12.06
N VAL A 36 14.34 9.66 12.87
CA VAL A 36 14.15 9.29 14.29
C VAL A 36 13.63 10.47 15.10
N SER A 37 14.17 11.67 14.86
CA SER A 37 13.73 12.91 15.50
C SER A 37 12.27 13.23 15.17
N SER A 38 11.85 13.03 13.91
CA SER A 38 10.45 13.24 13.53
C SER A 38 9.48 12.31 14.24
N TRP A 39 9.90 11.09 14.61
CA TRP A 39 9.08 10.17 15.41
C TRP A 39 9.05 10.59 16.89
N LEU A 40 10.15 11.13 17.42
CA LEU A 40 10.21 11.64 18.79
C LEU A 40 9.37 12.92 18.98
N ASP A 41 9.22 13.72 17.94
CA ASP A 41 8.41 14.95 17.97
C ASP A 41 6.90 14.68 17.90
N CYS A 42 6.45 13.46 17.57
CA CYS A 42 5.03 13.10 17.58
C CYS A 42 4.39 13.23 18.97
N ASP A 43 5.17 12.96 20.03
CA ASP A 43 4.71 13.04 21.43
C ASP A 43 4.77 14.48 21.99
N ALA A 44 5.46 15.40 21.30
CA ALA A 44 5.52 16.81 21.67
C ALA A 44 4.26 17.59 21.25
N ASP A 45 3.40 16.99 20.43
CA ASP A 45 2.16 17.61 19.99
C ASP A 45 1.13 17.60 21.12
N ALA A 46 0.94 18.75 21.77
CA ALA A 46 -0.02 18.97 22.86
C ALA A 46 -1.51 18.79 22.44
N ARG A 47 -1.76 18.28 21.23
CA ARG A 47 -3.07 17.92 20.70
C ARG A 47 -3.67 16.67 21.35
N PHE A 48 -2.87 15.85 22.04
CA PHE A 48 -3.38 14.77 22.87
C PHE A 48 -3.63 15.28 24.30
N GLN A 49 -4.90 15.38 24.68
CA GLN A 49 -5.28 15.69 26.05
C GLN A 49 -4.90 14.52 26.95
N LEU A 50 -3.93 14.70 27.86
CA LEU A 50 -3.64 13.74 28.92
C LEU A 50 -4.86 13.64 29.83
N MET A 51 -5.63 12.57 29.66
CA MET A 51 -6.77 12.28 30.52
C MET A 51 -6.31 11.58 31.79
N SER A 52 -6.92 11.90 32.93
CA SER A 52 -6.72 11.12 34.16
C SER A 52 -7.49 9.80 34.09
N ASP A 53 -7.08 8.83 34.92
CA ASP A 53 -7.77 7.53 35.02
C ASP A 53 -9.27 7.70 35.32
N GLU A 54 -9.63 8.69 36.13
CA GLU A 54 -11.02 9.02 36.46
C GLU A 54 -11.82 9.52 35.24
N GLU A 55 -11.19 10.34 34.39
CA GLU A 55 -11.81 10.86 33.17
C GLU A 55 -11.99 9.78 32.11
N ILE A 56 -11.02 8.86 31.99
CA ILE A 56 -11.10 7.69 31.11
C ILE A 56 -12.26 6.80 31.55
N ILE A 57 -12.32 6.47 32.85
CA ILE A 57 -13.39 5.65 33.42
C ILE A 57 -14.75 6.32 33.22
N ALA A 58 -14.84 7.64 33.37
CA ALA A 58 -16.08 8.39 33.14
C ALA A 58 -16.54 8.37 31.67
N GLN A 59 -15.62 8.46 30.71
CA GLN A 59 -15.97 8.34 29.28
C GLN A 59 -16.43 6.93 28.92
N VAL A 60 -15.73 5.89 29.38
CA VAL A 60 -16.10 4.49 29.10
C VAL A 60 -17.45 4.14 29.73
N ARG A 61 -17.73 4.68 30.92
CA ARG A 61 -19.00 4.45 31.63
C ARG A 61 -20.14 5.33 31.15
N LYS A 62 -19.90 6.31 30.28
CA LYS A 62 -20.93 7.18 29.73
C LYS A 62 -21.85 6.30 28.85
N PRO A 63 -23.11 6.05 29.27
CA PRO A 63 -24.03 5.33 28.40
C PRO A 63 -24.22 6.19 27.16
N ASN A 64 -23.99 5.63 25.98
CA ASN A 64 -24.30 6.31 24.75
C ASN A 64 -25.83 6.50 24.76
N SER A 65 -26.30 7.71 25.05
CA SER A 65 -27.72 8.07 25.21
C SER A 65 -28.45 8.09 23.86
N ASN A 66 -28.21 7.07 23.05
CA ASN A 66 -28.87 6.84 21.78
C ASN A 66 -29.14 5.34 21.60
N ASP A 67 -29.47 4.67 22.70
CA ASP A 67 -30.12 3.36 22.68
C ASP A 67 -31.63 3.59 22.54
N ASP A 68 -32.03 3.95 21.32
CA ASP A 68 -33.41 3.75 20.88
C ASP A 68 -33.43 2.41 20.15
N ASN A 69 -33.81 1.39 20.91
CA ASN A 69 -33.99 0.02 20.49
C ASN A 69 -35.10 -0.07 19.43
N SER A 70 -34.73 0.12 18.17
CA SER A 70 -35.48 -0.39 17.03
C SER A 70 -34.68 -1.56 16.46
N GLU A 71 -35.09 -2.78 16.80
CA GLU A 71 -34.78 -3.99 16.03
C GLU A 71 -35.38 -3.83 14.62
N GLY A 72 -34.67 -3.10 13.78
CA GLY A 72 -34.77 -3.16 12.35
C GLY A 72 -33.48 -3.81 11.88
N ASP A 73 -33.53 -5.13 11.70
CA ASP A 73 -32.57 -5.88 10.90
C ASP A 73 -32.78 -5.51 9.42
N GLU A 74 -32.67 -4.20 9.15
CA GLU A 74 -32.28 -3.70 7.86
C GLU A 74 -30.76 -3.70 7.93
N ASP A 75 -30.20 -4.90 7.72
CA ASP A 75 -28.95 -4.98 6.96
C ASP A 75 -29.29 -4.22 5.66
N GLU A 76 -29.15 -2.89 5.72
CA GLU A 76 -29.10 -2.03 4.57
C GLU A 76 -27.88 -2.59 3.88
N VAL A 77 -28.13 -3.58 3.01
CA VAL A 77 -27.18 -4.07 2.05
C VAL A 77 -26.91 -2.82 1.26
N ILE A 78 -25.91 -2.06 1.72
CA ILE A 78 -25.26 -1.05 0.93
C ILE A 78 -24.87 -1.87 -0.26
N GLU A 79 -25.64 -1.69 -1.33
CA GLU A 79 -25.44 -2.34 -2.60
C GLU A 79 -24.13 -1.75 -3.06
N THR A 80 -23.02 -2.34 -2.56
CA THR A 80 -21.66 -1.94 -2.86
C THR A 80 -21.49 -2.40 -4.28
N SER A 81 -22.02 -1.56 -5.17
CA SER A 81 -22.04 -1.75 -6.60
C SER A 81 -20.62 -2.11 -6.97
N LYS A 82 -20.44 -3.39 -7.31
CA LYS A 82 -19.10 -3.94 -7.49
C LYS A 82 -18.44 -3.17 -8.62
N ILE A 83 -17.41 -2.39 -8.30
CA ILE A 83 -16.68 -1.60 -9.28
C ILE A 83 -16.24 -2.52 -10.41
N SER A 84 -16.68 -2.20 -11.63
CA SER A 84 -16.35 -3.01 -12.80
C SER A 84 -14.86 -2.86 -13.14
N ASN A 85 -14.25 -3.82 -13.84
CA ASN A 85 -12.86 -3.67 -14.30
C ASN A 85 -12.67 -2.45 -15.23
N SER A 86 -13.73 -2.02 -15.94
CA SER A 86 -13.68 -0.83 -16.79
C SER A 86 -13.67 0.44 -15.94
N GLU A 87 -14.53 0.50 -14.94
CA GLU A 87 -14.63 1.63 -14.01
C GLU A 87 -13.35 1.78 -13.17
N ALA A 88 -12.82 0.66 -12.65
CA ALA A 88 -11.53 0.66 -11.96
C ALA A 88 -10.40 1.21 -12.86
N PHE A 89 -10.35 0.82 -14.13
CA PHE A 89 -9.35 1.33 -15.08
C PHE A 89 -9.45 2.85 -15.28
N GLU A 90 -10.68 3.37 -15.44
CA GLU A 90 -10.93 4.81 -15.59
C GLU A 90 -10.58 5.59 -14.32
N CYS A 91 -10.91 5.05 -13.14
CA CYS A 91 -10.54 5.65 -11.87
C CYS A 91 -9.02 5.73 -11.70
N PHE A 92 -8.28 4.67 -12.02
CA PHE A 92 -6.81 4.70 -11.99
C PHE A 92 -6.22 5.68 -13.02
N ALA A 93 -6.83 5.79 -14.20
CA ALA A 93 -6.41 6.79 -15.19
C ALA A 93 -6.56 8.23 -14.66
N LYS A 94 -7.69 8.54 -14.01
CA LYS A 94 -7.93 9.84 -13.38
C LYS A 94 -6.96 10.10 -12.23
N GLY A 95 -6.72 9.09 -11.38
CA GLY A 95 -5.75 9.20 -10.29
C GLY A 95 -4.32 9.45 -10.79
N LEU A 96 -3.93 8.83 -11.90
CA LEU A 96 -2.64 9.09 -12.55
C LEU A 96 -2.53 10.51 -13.07
N MET A 97 -3.55 11.01 -13.76
CA MET A 97 -3.57 12.41 -14.22
C MET A 97 -3.48 13.39 -13.05
N TRP A 98 -4.11 13.07 -11.92
CA TRP A 98 -4.05 13.90 -10.72
C TRP A 98 -2.67 13.86 -10.04
N LEU A 99 -2.04 12.68 -9.94
CA LEU A 99 -0.67 12.54 -9.39
C LEU A 99 0.37 13.24 -10.28
N GLU A 100 0.25 13.11 -11.60
CA GLU A 100 1.16 13.77 -12.55
C GLU A 100 1.13 15.31 -12.44
N GLN A 101 0.07 15.90 -11.87
CA GLN A 101 -0.06 17.34 -11.62
C GLN A 101 0.57 17.79 -10.29
N GLN A 102 0.93 16.88 -9.40
CA GLN A 102 1.53 17.24 -8.11
C GLN A 102 3.01 17.58 -8.29
N THR A 103 3.47 18.64 -7.62
CA THR A 103 4.86 19.13 -7.73
C THR A 103 5.90 18.26 -7.04
N VAL A 104 5.47 17.32 -6.18
CA VAL A 104 6.35 16.47 -5.35
C VAL A 104 5.89 15.00 -5.38
N SER A 105 5.24 14.54 -6.46
CA SER A 105 4.75 13.16 -6.48
C SER A 105 5.90 12.16 -6.36
N ASP A 106 5.78 11.25 -5.38
CA ASP A 106 6.70 10.14 -5.21
C ASP A 106 6.56 9.18 -6.41
N TYR A 107 7.68 8.92 -7.08
CA TYR A 107 7.74 8.00 -8.21
C TYR A 107 7.20 6.60 -7.84
N THR A 108 7.32 6.21 -6.57
CA THR A 108 6.78 4.96 -6.04
C THR A 108 5.25 4.91 -6.16
N GLU A 109 4.56 6.00 -5.80
CA GLU A 109 3.09 6.12 -5.91
C GLU A 109 2.65 6.07 -7.38
N LEU A 110 3.35 6.78 -8.25
CA LEU A 110 3.10 6.77 -9.70
C LEU A 110 3.25 5.36 -10.29
N MET A 111 4.33 4.67 -9.93
CA MET A 111 4.61 3.31 -10.41
C MET A 111 3.55 2.31 -9.91
N LEU A 112 3.18 2.38 -8.63
CA LEU A 112 2.13 1.54 -8.05
C LEU A 112 0.79 1.76 -8.75
N LEU A 113 0.41 3.02 -8.99
CA LEU A 113 -0.87 3.33 -9.63
C LEU A 113 -0.91 2.90 -11.11
N LYS A 114 0.20 3.02 -11.84
CA LYS A 114 0.34 2.46 -13.21
C LYS A 114 0.17 0.94 -13.20
N GLN A 115 0.77 0.23 -12.26
CA GLN A 115 0.64 -1.23 -12.16
C GLN A 115 -0.81 -1.66 -11.89
N LEU A 116 -1.54 -0.93 -11.05
CA LEU A 116 -2.95 -1.18 -10.79
C LEU A 116 -3.82 -0.91 -12.01
N GLN A 117 -3.55 0.18 -12.74
CA GLN A 117 -4.19 0.48 -14.02
C GLN A 117 -3.99 -0.66 -15.03
N ASP A 118 -2.77 -1.13 -15.21
CA ASP A 118 -2.44 -2.23 -16.13
C ASP A 118 -3.15 -3.53 -15.76
N ARG A 119 -3.27 -3.81 -14.46
CA ARG A 119 -3.99 -4.98 -13.96
C ARG A 119 -5.48 -4.89 -14.30
N ALA A 120 -6.09 -3.72 -14.11
CA ALA A 120 -7.49 -3.48 -14.48
C ALA A 120 -7.69 -3.61 -15.99
N ALA A 121 -6.77 -3.05 -16.81
CA ALA A 121 -6.80 -3.17 -18.26
C ALA A 121 -6.73 -4.63 -18.73
N LYS A 122 -5.81 -5.43 -18.16
CA LYS A 122 -5.69 -6.86 -18.45
C LYS A 122 -6.98 -7.61 -18.13
N ARG A 123 -7.59 -7.35 -16.98
CA ARG A 123 -8.86 -7.98 -16.59
C ARG A 123 -10.03 -7.58 -17.51
N ARG A 124 -10.12 -6.31 -17.88
CA ARG A 124 -11.09 -5.82 -18.87
C ARG A 124 -10.94 -6.56 -20.20
N GLN A 125 -9.71 -6.70 -20.70
CA GLN A 125 -9.43 -7.41 -21.95
C GLN A 125 -9.78 -8.89 -21.91
N LEU A 126 -9.51 -9.57 -20.79
CA LEU A 126 -9.86 -10.98 -20.61
C LEU A 126 -11.38 -11.19 -20.62
N CYS A 127 -12.16 -10.34 -19.93
CA CYS A 127 -13.63 -10.42 -19.97
C CYS A 127 -14.19 -10.24 -21.38
N LEU A 128 -13.61 -9.34 -22.19
CA LEU A 128 -14.01 -9.13 -23.60
C LEU A 128 -13.67 -10.31 -24.53
N ARG A 129 -12.68 -11.13 -24.16
CA ARG A 129 -12.29 -12.33 -24.93
C ARG A 129 -13.12 -13.55 -24.52
N GLN A 130 -13.51 -13.66 -23.25
CA GLN A 130 -14.34 -14.76 -22.76
C GLN A 130 -15.77 -14.74 -23.32
N SER A 131 -16.33 -13.56 -23.61
CA SER A 131 -17.65 -13.42 -24.25
C SER A 131 -17.68 -13.73 -25.75
N LYS A 132 -16.56 -14.17 -26.35
CA LYS A 132 -16.44 -14.46 -27.80
C LYS A 132 -16.35 -15.96 -28.14
N LEU A 133 -16.69 -16.85 -27.21
CA LEU A 133 -16.78 -18.28 -27.51
C LEU A 133 -18.23 -18.65 -27.89
N PRO A 134 -18.45 -19.33 -29.04
CA PRO A 134 -19.78 -19.80 -29.46
C PRO A 134 -20.31 -20.97 -28.63
#